data_AF-A0A414KW88-F1
#
_entry.id   AF-A0A414KW88-F1
#
_cell.length_a   1.000
_cell.length_b   1.000
_cell.length_c   1.000
_cell.angle_alpha   90.00
_cell.angle_beta   90.00
_cell.angle_gamma   90.00
#
_symmetry.space_group_name_H-M   'P 1'
#
loop_
_entity.id
_entity.type
_entity.pdbx_description
1 polymer ?
#
loop_
_entity_poly.entity_id
_entity_poly.type
_entity_poly.pdbx_seq_one_letter_code
_entity_poly.pdbx_strand_id
1 'polypeptide(L)'
;MNRNEVTLQKMFSIIIEELRENSRWGTAHIYQATSNAFSAFVNNQELPLRKLNSAILKRFENHLRQRNCSWNTVSTYIKTIRSVYHRAVDMKCARYIPRLFEHVYTGTRADRKKSLETSDISYLVRQT
;
A
#
# COMPACT_ATOMS: atom_id res chain seq x y z
N MET A 1 -27.10 -16.37 4.49
CA MET A 1 -25.93 -15.47 4.51
C MET A 1 -24.78 -16.18 3.80
N ASN A 2 -24.33 -15.67 2.65
CA ASN A 2 -23.46 -16.39 1.72
C ASN A 2 -22.03 -16.59 2.26
N ARG A 3 -21.50 -17.82 2.04
CA ARG A 3 -20.12 -18.30 2.26
C ARG A 3 -19.04 -17.21 2.11
N ASN A 4 -18.27 -17.00 3.18
CA ASN A 4 -16.85 -16.60 3.19
C ASN A 4 -16.38 -15.68 2.04
N GLU A 5 -17.01 -14.52 1.88
CA GLU A 5 -16.50 -13.51 0.96
C GLU A 5 -15.20 -12.92 1.52
N VAL A 6 -14.08 -13.14 0.82
CA VAL A 6 -12.78 -12.59 1.23
C VAL A 6 -12.70 -11.12 0.82
N THR A 7 -12.44 -10.28 1.81
CA THR A 7 -12.33 -8.83 1.66
C THR A 7 -10.86 -8.43 1.52
N LEU A 8 -10.60 -7.27 0.90
CA LEU A 8 -9.24 -6.76 0.76
C LEU A 8 -8.59 -6.55 2.14
N GLN A 9 -9.34 -6.00 3.09
CA GLN A 9 -8.89 -5.77 4.47
C GLN A 9 -8.51 -7.08 5.17
N LYS A 10 -9.31 -8.14 5.01
CA LYS A 10 -8.99 -9.45 5.60
C LYS A 10 -7.69 -10.04 5.01
N MET A 11 -7.48 -9.89 3.70
CA MET A 11 -6.21 -10.29 3.07
C MET A 11 -5.02 -9.50 3.59
N PHE A 12 -5.19 -8.19 3.82
CA PHE A 12 -4.17 -7.38 4.47
C PHE A 12 -3.81 -7.93 5.85
N SER A 13 -4.80 -8.20 6.71
CA SER A 13 -4.55 -8.74 8.05
C SER A 13 -3.79 -10.05 8.00
N ILE A 14 -4.18 -11.00 7.14
CA ILE A 14 -3.48 -12.28 6.99
C ILE A 14 -2.01 -12.05 6.62
N ILE A 15 -1.73 -11.24 5.60
CA ILE A 15 -0.36 -11.00 5.13
C ILE A 15 0.47 -10.22 6.16
N ILE A 16 -0.15 -9.30 6.91
CA ILE A 16 0.55 -8.53 7.96
C ILE A 16 1.00 -9.48 9.08
N GLU A 17 0.13 -10.39 9.52
CA GLU A 17 0.49 -11.37 10.54
C GLU A 17 1.57 -12.33 10.03
N GLU A 18 1.46 -12.85 8.80
CA GLU A 18 2.51 -13.66 8.17
C GLU A 18 3.86 -12.90 8.13
N LEU A 19 3.86 -11.61 7.78
CA LEU A 19 5.08 -10.80 7.75
C LEU A 19 5.69 -10.59 9.14
N ARG A 20 4.85 -10.45 10.18
CA ARG A 20 5.31 -10.30 11.58
C ARG A 20 5.91 -11.59 12.11
N GLU A 21 5.26 -12.73 11.87
CA GLU A 21 5.78 -14.06 12.22
C GLU A 21 7.15 -14.31 11.59
N ASN A 22 7.35 -13.84 10.35
CA ASN A 22 8.63 -13.91 9.65
C ASN A 22 9.62 -12.77 9.99
N SER A 23 9.38 -12.01 11.06
CA SER A 23 10.23 -10.89 11.52
C SER A 23 10.46 -9.76 10.48
N ARG A 24 9.55 -9.61 9.51
CA ARG A 24 9.61 -8.59 8.45
C ARG A 24 8.85 -7.31 8.83
N TRP A 25 9.15 -6.77 10.01
CA TRP A 25 8.42 -5.67 10.65
C TRP A 25 8.27 -4.42 9.78
N GLY A 26 9.32 -3.99 9.07
CA GLY A 26 9.27 -2.83 8.19
C GLY A 26 8.29 -3.01 7.01
N THR A 27 8.24 -4.21 6.44
CA THR A 27 7.27 -4.54 5.38
C THR A 27 5.86 -4.62 5.97
N ALA A 28 5.69 -5.28 7.11
CA ALA A 28 4.41 -5.35 7.81
C ALA A 28 3.84 -3.96 8.13
N HIS A 29 4.70 -3.02 8.55
CA HIS A 29 4.31 -1.65 8.83
C HIS A 29 3.76 -0.93 7.59
N ILE A 30 4.40 -1.08 6.43
CA ILE A 30 3.91 -0.50 5.16
C ILE A 30 2.55 -1.11 4.78
N TYR A 31 2.38 -2.42 4.95
CA TYR A 31 1.12 -3.10 4.66
C TYR A 31 0.00 -2.62 5.60
N GLN A 32 0.29 -2.47 6.89
CA GLN A 32 -0.66 -1.94 7.87
C GLN A 32 -1.05 -0.50 7.55
N ALA A 33 -0.07 0.37 7.25
CA ALA A 33 -0.33 1.77 6.89
C ALA A 33 -1.19 1.88 5.63
N THR A 34 -0.92 1.02 4.63
CA THR A 34 -1.73 0.92 3.41
C THR A 34 -3.15 0.48 3.72
N SER A 35 -3.33 -0.57 4.53
CA SER A 35 -4.65 -1.08 4.94
C SER A 35 -5.45 -0.01 5.68
N ASN A 36 -4.83 0.71 6.62
CA ASN A 36 -5.47 1.78 7.38
C ASN A 36 -5.92 2.93 6.47
N ALA A 37 -5.05 3.36 5.55
CA ALA A 37 -5.38 4.42 4.59
C ALA A 37 -6.52 4.00 3.66
N PHE A 38 -6.52 2.74 3.22
CA PHE A 38 -7.58 2.20 2.38
C PHE A 38 -8.91 2.08 3.13
N SER A 39 -8.89 1.56 4.36
CA SER A 39 -10.08 1.48 5.23
C SER A 39 -10.68 2.86 5.47
N ALA A 40 -9.86 3.88 5.76
CA ALA A 40 -10.34 5.25 5.88
C ALA A 40 -10.99 5.77 4.58
N PHE A 41 -10.43 5.44 3.41
CA PHE A 41 -10.98 5.83 2.11
C PHE A 41 -12.37 5.21 1.84
N VAL A 42 -12.60 3.96 2.29
CA VAL A 42 -13.90 3.28 2.14
C VAL A 42 -14.80 3.43 3.37
N ASN A 43 -14.56 4.44 4.22
CA ASN A 43 -15.33 4.70 5.44
C ASN A 43 -15.46 3.47 6.36
N ASN A 44 -14.37 2.70 6.50
CA ASN A 44 -14.27 1.46 7.25
C ASN A 44 -15.25 0.35 6.81
N GLN A 45 -15.85 0.46 5.62
CA GLN A 45 -16.63 -0.61 5.04
C GLN A 45 -15.71 -1.66 4.43
N GLU A 46 -16.00 -2.93 4.68
CA GLU A 46 -15.25 -4.00 4.05
C GLU A 46 -15.47 -4.01 2.53
N LEU A 47 -14.38 -4.13 1.76
CA LEU A 47 -14.44 -4.22 0.32
C LEU A 47 -14.19 -5.67 -0.12
N PRO A 48 -15.20 -6.37 -0.61
CA PRO A 48 -15.02 -7.66 -1.28
C PRO A 48 -13.99 -7.57 -2.41
N LEU A 49 -13.07 -8.53 -2.49
CA LEU A 49 -12.06 -8.56 -3.56
C LEU A 49 -12.68 -8.58 -4.96
N ARG A 50 -13.83 -9.26 -5.12
CA ARG A 50 -14.56 -9.29 -6.40
C ARG A 50 -15.09 -7.92 -6.85
N LYS A 51 -15.24 -6.96 -5.92
CA LYS A 51 -15.69 -5.61 -6.22
C LYS A 51 -14.54 -4.66 -6.53
N LEU A 52 -13.29 -5.07 -6.28
CA LEU A 52 -12.12 -4.26 -6.60
C LEU A 52 -12.02 -4.09 -8.11
N ASN A 53 -11.93 -2.84 -8.57
CA ASN A 53 -11.82 -2.50 -9.98
C ASN A 53 -10.92 -1.26 -10.17
N SER A 54 -10.56 -0.95 -11.41
CA SER A 54 -9.67 0.16 -11.74
C SER A 54 -10.22 1.52 -11.31
N ALA A 55 -11.54 1.71 -11.31
CA ALA A 55 -12.16 2.97 -10.89
C ALA A 55 -12.01 3.19 -9.37
N ILE A 56 -12.18 2.16 -8.55
CA ILE A 56 -11.93 2.23 -7.10
C ILE A 56 -10.46 2.54 -6.83
N LEU A 57 -9.54 1.85 -7.52
CA LEU A 57 -8.11 2.11 -7.38
C LEU A 57 -7.74 3.54 -7.77
N LYS A 58 -8.34 4.08 -8.83
CA LYS A 58 -8.11 5.47 -9.26
C LYS A 58 -8.66 6.48 -8.28
N ARG A 59 -9.85 6.23 -7.71
CA ARG A 59 -10.43 7.07 -6.65
C ARG A 59 -9.56 7.03 -5.39
N PHE A 60 -9.01 5.88 -5.05
CA PHE A 60 -8.08 5.75 -3.92
C PHE A 60 -6.77 6.52 -4.17
N GLU A 61 -6.18 6.43 -5.36
CA GLU A 61 -5.02 7.25 -5.76
C GLU A 61 -5.30 8.75 -5.57
N ASN A 62 -6.44 9.23 -6.09
CA ASN A 62 -6.85 10.62 -5.96
C ASN A 62 -7.05 11.03 -4.49
N HIS A 63 -7.65 10.15 -3.67
CA HIS A 63 -7.82 10.37 -2.23
C HIS A 63 -6.46 10.54 -1.53
N LEU A 64 -5.46 9.70 -1.83
CA LEU A 64 -4.11 9.86 -1.26
C LEU A 64 -3.48 11.20 -1.67
N ARG A 65 -3.68 11.62 -2.92
CA ARG A 65 -3.20 12.92 -3.41
C ARG A 65 -3.88 14.09 -2.70
N GLN A 66 -5.19 14.00 -2.44
CA GLN A 66 -5.94 15.02 -1.69
C GLN A 66 -5.47 15.13 -0.23
N ARG A 67 -4.96 14.04 0.36
CA ARG A 67 -4.33 14.04 1.70
C ARG A 67 -2.86 14.47 1.68
N ASN A 68 -2.40 15.11 0.60
CA ASN A 68 -1.03 15.57 0.40
C ASN A 68 0.03 14.44 0.46
N CYS A 69 -0.33 13.17 0.24
CA CYS A 69 0.65 12.10 0.15
C CYS A 69 1.56 12.31 -1.08
N SER A 70 2.87 12.14 -0.90
CA SER A 70 3.83 12.19 -2.01
C SER A 70 3.52 11.12 -3.06
N TRP A 71 3.93 11.34 -4.31
CA TRP A 71 3.80 10.32 -5.36
C TRP A 71 4.51 9.00 -5.01
N ASN A 72 5.58 9.06 -4.21
CA ASN A 72 6.26 7.87 -3.71
C ASN A 72 5.37 7.10 -2.72
N THR A 73 4.72 7.79 -1.78
CA THR A 73 3.76 7.18 -0.86
C THR A 73 2.58 6.56 -1.62
N VAL A 74 2.02 7.29 -2.60
CA VAL A 74 0.94 6.79 -3.47
C VAL A 74 1.37 5.50 -4.17
N SER A 75 2.53 5.51 -4.82
CA SER A 75 3.06 4.33 -5.50
C SER A 75 3.29 3.15 -4.57
N THR A 76 3.85 3.40 -3.39
CA THR A 76 4.05 2.35 -2.38
C THR A 76 2.71 1.72 -2.03
N TYR A 77 1.69 2.50 -1.70
CA TYR A 77 0.38 1.98 -1.32
C TYR A 77 -0.31 1.23 -2.47
N ILE A 78 -0.28 1.75 -3.70
CA ILE A 78 -0.85 1.08 -4.87
C ILE A 78 -0.12 -0.25 -5.16
N LYS A 79 1.22 -0.27 -5.09
CA LYS A 79 2.02 -1.50 -5.26
C LYS A 79 1.70 -2.51 -4.16
N THR A 80 1.53 -2.07 -2.93
CA THR A 80 1.13 -2.93 -1.82
C THR A 80 -0.25 -3.54 -2.04
N ILE A 81 -1.25 -2.76 -2.45
CA ILE A 81 -2.58 -3.29 -2.82
C ILE A 81 -2.46 -4.30 -3.97
N ARG A 82 -1.63 -4.02 -4.98
CA ARG A 82 -1.37 -4.94 -6.09
C ARG A 82 -0.81 -6.27 -5.59
N SER A 83 0.18 -6.25 -4.70
CA SER A 83 0.75 -7.46 -4.11
C SER A 83 -0.28 -8.27 -3.31
N VAL A 84 -1.11 -7.59 -2.50
CA VAL A 84 -2.20 -8.24 -1.75
C VAL A 84 -3.23 -8.88 -2.68
N TYR A 85 -3.61 -8.17 -3.74
CA TYR A 85 -4.54 -8.69 -4.74
C TYR A 85 -3.97 -9.90 -5.48
N HIS A 86 -2.71 -9.86 -5.93
CA HIS A 86 -2.08 -11.01 -6.58
C HIS A 86 -1.98 -12.21 -5.65
N ARG A 87 -1.61 -11.99 -4.37
CA ARG A 87 -1.62 -13.06 -3.35
C ARG A 87 -3.01 -13.69 -3.20
N ALA A 88 -4.06 -12.88 -3.23
CA ALA A 88 -5.43 -13.37 -3.18
C ALA A 88 -5.86 -14.14 -4.45
N VAL A 89 -5.31 -13.76 -5.61
CA VAL A 89 -5.48 -14.53 -6.87
C VAL A 89 -4.79 -15.89 -6.76
N ASP A 90 -3.55 -15.94 -6.25
CA ASP A 90 -2.79 -17.17 -6.05
C ASP A 90 -3.51 -18.14 -5.09
N MET A 91 -4.12 -17.59 -4.03
CA MET A 91 -4.94 -18.32 -3.06
C MET A 91 -6.35 -18.68 -3.59
N LYS A 92 -6.67 -18.36 -4.85
CA LYS A 92 -7.99 -18.57 -5.48
C LYS A 92 -9.16 -17.86 -4.76
N CYS A 93 -8.85 -16.81 -3.98
CA CYS A 93 -9.85 -15.96 -3.32
C CYS A 93 -10.37 -14.83 -4.24
N ALA A 94 -9.65 -14.54 -5.33
CA ALA A 94 -10.04 -13.57 -6.35
C ALA A 94 -9.74 -14.09 -7.76
N ARG A 95 -10.53 -13.65 -8.75
CA ARG A 95 -10.23 -13.90 -10.17
C ARG A 95 -9.19 -12.90 -10.65
N TYR A 96 -8.23 -13.37 -11.45
CA TYR A 96 -7.29 -12.50 -12.15
C TYR A 96 -8.02 -11.59 -13.17
N ILE A 97 -7.79 -10.29 -13.05
CA ILE A 97 -8.33 -9.27 -13.96
C ILE A 97 -7.13 -8.62 -14.67
N PRO A 98 -6.96 -8.85 -15.99
CA PRO A 98 -5.93 -8.18 -16.78
C PRO A 98 -6.03 -6.66 -16.64
N ARG A 99 -4.90 -5.97 -16.58
CA ARG A 99 -4.82 -4.49 -16.60
C ARG A 99 -5.57 -3.79 -15.45
N LEU A 100 -5.93 -4.49 -14.38
CA LEU A 100 -6.64 -3.92 -13.22
C LEU A 100 -5.95 -2.66 -12.65
N PHE A 101 -4.61 -2.64 -12.65
CA PHE A 101 -3.79 -1.53 -12.15
C PHE A 101 -3.15 -0.68 -13.25
N GLU A 102 -3.60 -0.78 -14.51
CA GLU A 102 -2.98 -0.07 -15.65
C GLU A 102 -3.10 1.45 -15.53
N HIS A 103 -4.23 1.93 -15.02
CA HIS A 103 -4.58 3.37 -14.98
C HIS A 103 -4.21 4.07 -13.66
N VAL A 104 -3.52 3.37 -12.76
CA VAL A 104 -3.05 3.93 -11.50
C VAL A 104 -1.53 4.15 -11.49
N TYR A 105 -1.11 5.19 -10.81
CA TYR A 105 0.29 5.55 -10.70
C TYR A 105 1.06 4.50 -9.89
N THR A 106 1.99 3.81 -10.56
CA THR A 106 2.93 2.88 -9.93
C THR A 106 4.40 3.22 -10.21
N GLY A 107 4.67 4.43 -10.69
CA GLY A 107 6.03 4.90 -10.97
C GLY A 107 6.85 5.14 -9.69
N THR A 108 8.18 5.12 -9.79
CA THR A 108 9.05 5.52 -8.67
C THR A 108 9.64 6.89 -9.01
N ARG A 109 9.47 7.90 -8.14
CA ARG A 109 10.22 9.16 -8.28
C ARG A 109 11.50 9.04 -7.45
N ALA A 110 12.64 9.21 -8.10
CA ALA A 110 13.91 9.39 -7.41
C ALA A 110 13.92 10.79 -6.77
N ASP A 111 13.40 10.91 -5.55
CA ASP A 111 13.71 12.07 -4.74
C ASP A 111 15.20 12.01 -4.40
N ARG A 112 15.99 12.97 -4.89
CA ARG A 112 17.37 13.14 -4.45
C ARG A 112 17.33 13.51 -2.98
N LYS A 113 17.56 12.53 -2.10
CA LYS A 113 18.04 12.84 -0.75
C LYS A 113 19.35 13.58 -0.95
N LYS A 114 19.41 14.88 -0.66
CA LYS A 114 20.70 15.59 -0.59
C LYS A 114 21.59 14.78 0.33
N SER A 115 22.73 14.32 -0.17
CA SER A 115 23.79 13.83 0.72
C SER A 115 24.16 15.00 1.63
N LEU A 116 24.35 14.75 2.93
CA LEU A 116 24.92 15.76 3.80
C LEU A 116 26.35 16.00 3.33
N GLU A 117 26.69 17.25 3.04
CA GLU A 117 28.07 17.60 2.68
C GLU A 117 28.96 17.41 3.93
N THR A 118 30.26 17.16 3.74
CA THR A 118 31.19 16.94 4.88
C THR A 118 31.21 18.12 5.85
N SER A 119 30.90 19.32 5.35
CA SER A 119 30.68 20.53 6.15
C SER A 119 29.47 20.44 7.08
N ASP A 120 28.36 19.86 6.61
CA ASP A 120 27.12 19.69 7.40
C ASP A 120 27.34 18.67 8.54
N ILE A 121 28.12 17.62 8.27
CA ILE A 121 28.52 16.63 9.27
C ILE A 121 29.44 17.27 10.33
N SER A 122 30.41 18.09 9.91
CA SER A 122 31.35 18.75 10.82
C SER A 122 30.67 19.75 11.76
N TYR A 123 29.56 20.38 11.33
CA TYR A 123 28.78 21.29 12.15
C TYR A 123 28.01 20.56 13.26
N LEU A 124 27.52 19.34 12.98
CA LEU A 124 26.80 18.51 13.97
C LEU A 124 27.72 17.94 15.06
N VAL A 125 28.98 17.61 14.71
CA VAL A 125 29.96 17.05 15.67
C VAL A 125 30.54 18.09 16.63
N ARG A 126 30.50 19.39 16.28
CA ARG A 126 31.04 20.48 17.11
C ARG A 126 30.06 21.07 18.13
N GLN A 127 28.82 20.58 18.18
CA GLN A 127 27.78 21.02 19.14
C GLN A 127 27.60 20.06 20.34
N THR A 128 28.48 19.07 20.51
CA THR A 128 28.58 18.22 21.72
C THR A 128 29.85 18.54 22.48
#